data_AF-A0AAE0LIQ3-F1
#
_entry.id   AF-A0AAE0LIQ3-F1
#
_cell.length_a   1.000
_cell.length_b   1.000
_cell.length_c   1.000
_cell.angle_alpha   90.00
_cell.angle_beta   90.00
_cell.angle_gamma   90.00
#
_symmetry.space_group_name_H-M   'P 1'
#
loop_
_entity.id
_entity.type
_entity.pdbx_description
1 polymer ?
#
loop_
_entity_poly.entity_id
_entity_poly.type
_entity_poly.pdbx_seq_one_letter_code
_entity_poly.pdbx_strand_id
1 'polypeptide(L)'
;MDIPAYPRYEASQTADLSEQGGAIGALFNGAYIFSAYGGSNYGKVESYDNSAPKAEGDTFDECNCHSSSDDRKSYHCHTPPSCLLNQLQEKSDAHSPLVGWAQDGFPVYGPRGNGGIMMKQCSFTGNVEPCVDECGGYYGDIDLEDGYVYRYYIMGEHSGGTSCATPEPYGESSADYFPFTPLCFKGCCPDGESCSGGNVNIDSCTNSAVDGYTTSFSPTVKYAAGLPINECPGTCDTSDSSTDETCYSNLASSPPSPPPPDSSPPSPPSPPPPDSSSAPPPDSSPPSPPSSHPGLSAVRTTLDLPPPSPPKSPPGLVVLRDHL
;
A
#
# COMPACT_ATOMS: atom_id res chain seq x y z
N MET A 1 -12.15 -6.49 15.05
CA MET A 1 -11.72 -5.32 14.27
C MET A 1 -12.97 -4.84 13.57
N ASP A 2 -13.34 -3.60 13.82
CA ASP A 2 -14.47 -2.91 13.22
C ASP A 2 -13.89 -1.96 12.17
N ILE A 3 -14.19 -2.26 10.90
CA ILE A 3 -13.66 -1.55 9.73
C ILE A 3 -14.84 -0.82 9.07
N PRO A 4 -14.76 0.50 8.85
CA PRO A 4 -15.85 1.24 8.23
C PRO A 4 -16.01 0.82 6.76
N ALA A 5 -17.23 0.42 6.37
CA ALA A 5 -17.55 0.05 4.99
C ALA A 5 -17.54 1.25 4.02
N TYR A 6 -17.69 2.46 4.57
CA TYR A 6 -17.66 3.73 3.85
C TYR A 6 -16.50 4.57 4.41
N PRO A 7 -15.26 4.34 3.95
CA PRO A 7 -14.11 5.07 4.47
C PRO A 7 -14.20 6.56 4.15
N ARG A 8 -13.62 7.38 5.02
CA ARG A 8 -13.45 8.82 4.82
C ARG A 8 -11.98 9.11 4.65
N TYR A 9 -11.63 9.83 3.59
CA TYR A 9 -10.25 10.25 3.33
C TYR A 9 -9.98 11.58 4.04
N GLU A 10 -8.88 11.67 4.78
CA GLU A 10 -8.45 12.88 5.46
C GLU A 10 -6.98 13.18 5.11
N ALA A 11 -6.77 14.27 4.38
CA ALA A 11 -5.42 14.71 4.01
C ALA A 11 -4.74 15.50 5.14
N SER A 12 -5.52 16.11 6.06
CA SER A 12 -4.97 17.01 7.07
C SER A 12 -4.40 16.29 8.29
N GLN A 13 -4.71 15.01 8.47
CA GLN A 13 -4.28 14.22 9.61
C GLN A 13 -4.05 12.77 9.19
N THR A 14 -3.18 12.09 9.92
CA THR A 14 -2.89 10.67 9.70
C THR A 14 -2.73 9.96 11.04
N ALA A 15 -3.20 8.72 11.15
CA ALA A 15 -2.84 7.88 12.30
C ALA A 15 -1.45 7.26 12.06
N ASP A 16 -0.46 7.59 12.88
CA ASP A 16 0.92 7.11 12.75
C ASP A 16 1.05 5.64 13.21
N LEU A 17 1.63 4.79 12.37
CA LEU A 17 1.88 3.37 12.64
C LEU A 17 3.35 3.05 12.88
N SER A 18 4.25 4.03 12.70
CA SER A 18 5.71 3.83 12.76
C SER A 18 6.25 3.41 14.13
N GLU A 19 5.43 3.50 15.18
CA GLU A 19 5.72 3.03 16.54
C GLU A 19 4.59 2.17 17.11
N GLN A 20 3.66 1.72 16.27
CA GLN A 20 2.49 0.94 16.68
C GLN A 20 2.57 -0.48 16.14
N GLY A 21 2.65 -1.45 17.04
CA GLY A 21 2.73 -2.87 16.69
C GLY A 21 1.35 -3.52 16.55
N GLY A 22 1.30 -4.66 15.87
CA GLY A 22 0.12 -5.51 15.76
C GLY A 22 -0.69 -5.31 14.47
N ALA A 23 -1.91 -5.85 14.49
CA ALA A 23 -2.80 -5.87 13.33
C ALA A 23 -3.27 -4.45 12.95
N ILE A 24 -3.09 -4.11 11.67
CA ILE A 24 -3.51 -2.88 11.02
C ILE A 24 -4.54 -3.13 9.90
N GLY A 25 -4.88 -4.39 9.66
CA GLY A 25 -5.87 -4.80 8.68
C GLY A 25 -6.08 -6.30 8.68
N ALA A 26 -7.00 -6.74 7.83
CA ALA A 26 -7.37 -8.14 7.68
C ALA A 26 -7.30 -8.57 6.21
N LEU A 27 -6.80 -9.78 5.97
CA LEU A 27 -6.72 -10.42 4.67
C LEU A 27 -7.91 -11.35 4.44
N PHE A 28 -8.28 -11.60 3.17
CA PHE A 28 -9.43 -12.45 2.84
C PHE A 28 -9.32 -13.92 3.27
N ASN A 29 -8.11 -14.42 3.52
CA ASN A 29 -7.89 -15.75 4.08
C ASN A 29 -7.92 -15.79 5.63
N GLY A 30 -8.24 -14.68 6.29
CA GLY A 30 -8.33 -14.57 7.75
C GLY A 30 -7.00 -14.26 8.45
N ALA A 31 -5.89 -14.16 7.72
CA ALA A 31 -4.63 -13.65 8.25
C ALA A 31 -4.74 -12.12 8.49
N TYR A 32 -3.82 -11.58 9.30
CA TYR A 32 -3.75 -10.13 9.54
C TYR A 32 -2.66 -9.48 8.70
N ILE A 33 -2.90 -8.21 8.37
CA ILE A 33 -1.86 -7.29 7.93
C ILE A 33 -1.28 -6.69 9.20
N PHE A 34 0.03 -6.82 9.43
CA PHE A 34 0.70 -6.19 10.57
C PHE A 34 1.47 -4.94 10.13
N SER A 35 1.60 -4.01 11.08
CA SER A 35 2.41 -2.80 10.93
C SER A 35 3.84 -3.10 10.53
N ALA A 36 4.49 -2.17 9.84
CA ALA A 36 5.92 -2.23 9.55
C ALA A 36 6.79 -2.13 10.83
N TYR A 37 6.21 -1.87 12.01
CA TYR A 37 6.92 -1.75 13.28
C TYR A 37 7.18 -3.10 13.95
N GLY A 38 8.44 -3.51 13.99
CA GLY A 38 8.92 -4.76 14.61
C GLY A 38 9.06 -4.70 16.14
N GLY A 39 8.51 -3.66 16.78
CA GLY A 39 8.55 -3.50 18.23
C GLY A 39 9.67 -2.58 18.73
N SER A 40 9.61 -2.27 20.03
CA SER A 40 10.40 -1.22 20.67
C SER A 40 11.92 -1.44 20.63
N ASN A 41 12.37 -2.67 20.41
CA ASN A 41 13.79 -2.98 20.27
C ASN A 41 14.42 -2.39 19.01
N TYR A 42 13.62 -2.10 17.98
CA TYR A 42 14.08 -1.56 16.68
C TYR A 42 13.84 -0.05 16.56
N GLY A 43 13.08 0.53 17.49
CA GLY A 43 12.72 1.95 17.49
C GLY A 43 11.70 2.32 16.39
N LYS A 44 11.44 3.62 16.26
CA LYS A 44 10.53 4.16 15.24
C LYS A 44 10.95 3.72 13.85
N VAL A 45 10.03 3.17 13.06
CA VAL A 45 10.28 2.74 11.68
C VAL A 45 10.56 3.95 10.80
N GLU A 46 11.76 4.00 10.23
CA GLU A 46 12.21 5.08 9.35
C GLU A 46 12.81 4.56 8.04
N SER A 47 13.14 3.27 7.98
CA SER A 47 13.72 2.61 6.81
C SER A 47 13.50 1.10 6.87
N TYR A 48 13.91 0.39 5.82
CA TYR A 48 13.94 -1.07 5.83
C TYR A 48 14.76 -1.61 7.02
N ASP A 49 15.90 -0.99 7.36
CA ASP A 49 16.85 -1.51 8.36
C ASP A 49 16.27 -1.64 9.78
N ASN A 50 15.20 -0.91 10.09
CA ASN A 50 14.50 -0.99 11.38
C ASN A 50 13.02 -1.34 11.25
N SER A 51 12.63 -1.95 10.13
CA SER A 51 11.28 -2.45 9.88
C SER A 51 11.10 -3.91 10.32
N ALA A 52 9.85 -4.32 10.55
CA ALA A 52 9.49 -5.71 10.87
C ALA A 52 9.95 -6.71 9.79
N PRO A 53 9.82 -6.46 8.46
CA PRO A 53 10.39 -7.34 7.44
C PRO A 53 11.90 -7.61 7.62
N LYS A 54 12.67 -6.61 8.05
CA LYS A 54 14.10 -6.78 8.33
C LYS A 54 14.34 -7.55 9.62
N ALA A 55 13.59 -7.21 10.66
CA ALA A 55 13.73 -7.74 12.01
C ALA A 55 13.31 -9.22 12.13
N GLU A 56 12.29 -9.61 11.38
CA GLU A 56 11.54 -10.85 11.60
C GLU A 56 11.55 -11.78 10.37
N GLY A 57 12.14 -11.35 9.26
CA GLY A 57 12.06 -12.04 7.98
C GLY A 57 12.58 -13.49 7.96
N ASP A 58 13.42 -13.89 8.91
CA ASP A 58 13.97 -15.24 9.05
C ASP A 58 12.99 -16.20 9.71
N THR A 59 11.88 -15.67 10.21
CA THR A 59 10.77 -16.41 10.80
C THR A 59 9.57 -16.55 9.87
N PHE A 60 9.60 -15.91 8.69
CA PHE A 60 8.53 -16.05 7.70
C PHE A 60 8.53 -17.46 7.11
N ASP A 61 7.33 -17.95 6.85
CA ASP A 61 7.10 -19.20 6.13
C ASP A 61 7.03 -18.98 4.61
N GLU A 62 6.74 -20.04 3.86
CA GLU A 62 6.62 -20.00 2.41
C GLU A 62 5.57 -19.01 1.88
N CYS A 63 4.62 -18.62 2.73
CA CYS A 63 3.55 -17.69 2.43
C CYS A 63 3.92 -16.22 2.69
N ASN A 64 5.17 -15.92 3.06
CA ASN A 64 5.65 -14.57 3.43
C ASN A 64 4.99 -14.00 4.69
N CYS A 65 4.53 -14.89 5.56
CA CYS A 65 3.79 -14.59 6.77
C CYS A 65 4.35 -15.46 7.91
N HIS A 66 3.88 -15.27 9.13
CA HIS A 66 4.25 -16.12 10.26
C HIS A 66 3.24 -16.05 11.41
N SER A 67 3.36 -17.01 12.32
CA SER A 67 2.62 -16.98 13.58
C SER A 67 3.26 -16.01 14.57
N SER A 68 2.44 -15.21 15.25
CA SER A 68 2.86 -14.45 16.42
C SER A 68 3.14 -15.35 17.62
N SER A 69 3.50 -14.75 18.76
CA SER A 69 3.80 -15.48 19.99
C SER A 69 2.62 -16.29 20.54
N ASP A 70 2.95 -17.30 21.36
CA ASP A 70 1.98 -18.18 22.03
C ASP A 70 0.95 -17.43 22.90
N ASP A 71 1.32 -16.26 23.41
CA ASP A 71 0.48 -15.45 24.30
C ASP A 71 -0.60 -14.65 23.55
N ARG A 72 -0.35 -14.32 22.28
CA ARG A 72 -1.29 -13.58 21.42
C ARG A 72 -1.30 -14.18 20.04
N LYS A 73 -1.93 -15.34 19.92
CA LYS A 73 -1.93 -16.16 18.71
C LYS A 73 -2.62 -15.47 17.54
N SER A 74 -1.89 -15.33 16.46
CA SER A 74 -2.36 -14.81 15.18
C SER A 74 -1.42 -15.28 14.08
N TYR A 75 -1.91 -15.31 12.85
CA TYR A 75 -1.10 -15.50 11.66
C TYR A 75 -1.15 -14.21 10.86
N HIS A 76 0.01 -13.67 10.47
CA HIS A 76 0.09 -12.33 9.95
C HIS A 76 1.26 -12.14 9.00
N CYS A 77 1.17 -11.08 8.19
CA CYS A 77 2.12 -10.77 7.15
C CYS A 77 2.60 -9.33 7.29
N HIS A 78 3.90 -9.13 7.14
CA HIS A 78 4.54 -7.82 7.00
C HIS A 78 4.97 -7.52 5.56
N THR A 79 4.81 -8.49 4.67
CA THR A 79 5.21 -8.44 3.25
C THR A 79 4.11 -9.09 2.40
N PRO A 80 4.18 -9.07 1.05
CA PRO A 80 3.10 -9.54 0.21
C PRO A 80 2.80 -11.03 0.47
N PRO A 81 1.54 -11.39 0.80
CA PRO A 81 1.17 -12.75 1.21
C PRO A 81 1.12 -13.67 -0.01
N SER A 82 2.24 -14.32 -0.34
CA SER A 82 2.44 -15.05 -1.61
C SER A 82 1.36 -16.11 -1.86
N CYS A 83 1.00 -16.89 -0.84
CA CYS A 83 -0.05 -17.91 -0.93
C CYS A 83 -1.44 -17.31 -1.18
N LEU A 84 -1.76 -16.18 -0.56
CA LEU A 84 -3.03 -15.50 -0.81
C LEU A 84 -3.07 -14.89 -2.22
N LEU A 85 -1.98 -14.28 -2.66
CA LEU A 85 -1.86 -13.75 -4.02
C LEU A 85 -2.03 -14.87 -5.07
N ASN A 86 -1.50 -16.06 -4.79
CA ASN A 86 -1.72 -17.25 -5.60
C ASN A 86 -3.20 -17.68 -5.63
N GLN A 87 -3.84 -17.79 -4.45
CA GLN A 87 -5.27 -18.12 -4.35
C GLN A 87 -6.15 -17.12 -5.11
N LEU A 88 -5.75 -15.85 -5.14
CA LEU A 88 -6.42 -14.76 -5.84
C LEU A 88 -6.02 -14.65 -7.32
N GLN A 89 -5.20 -15.58 -7.82
CA GLN A 89 -4.74 -15.64 -9.21
C GLN A 89 -4.09 -14.34 -9.68
N GLU A 90 -3.20 -13.77 -8.86
CA GLU A 90 -2.41 -12.61 -9.26
C GLU A 90 -1.68 -12.88 -10.59
N LYS A 91 -1.63 -11.85 -11.45
CA LYS A 91 -0.88 -11.86 -12.70
C LYS A 91 0.24 -10.82 -12.64
N SER A 92 1.38 -11.16 -13.20
CA SER A 92 2.56 -10.28 -13.22
C SER A 92 2.42 -9.09 -14.17
N ASP A 93 1.48 -9.12 -15.11
CA ASP A 93 1.22 -8.10 -16.13
C ASP A 93 -0.06 -7.28 -15.87
N ALA A 94 -0.67 -7.44 -14.69
CA ALA A 94 -1.89 -6.74 -14.30
C ALA A 94 -1.75 -6.10 -12.92
N HIS A 95 -2.69 -5.21 -12.59
CA HIS A 95 -2.84 -4.70 -11.23
C HIS A 95 -3.10 -5.88 -10.26
N SER A 96 -2.46 -5.85 -9.09
CA SER A 96 -2.65 -6.90 -8.09
C SER A 96 -4.12 -6.98 -7.65
N PRO A 97 -4.60 -8.16 -7.24
CA PRO A 97 -5.94 -8.31 -6.70
C PRO A 97 -6.08 -7.58 -5.35
N LEU A 98 -7.32 -7.24 -4.99
CA LEU A 98 -7.67 -6.84 -3.64
C LEU A 98 -7.40 -8.02 -2.70
N VAL A 99 -6.55 -7.82 -1.69
CA VAL A 99 -6.17 -8.88 -0.73
C VAL A 99 -6.90 -8.74 0.61
N GLY A 100 -7.41 -7.55 0.92
CA GLY A 100 -8.07 -7.30 2.19
C GLY A 100 -8.40 -5.83 2.43
N TRP A 101 -8.52 -5.47 3.70
CA TRP A 101 -8.93 -4.15 4.16
C TRP A 101 -8.02 -3.64 5.26
N ALA A 102 -7.63 -2.38 5.17
CA ALA A 102 -6.98 -1.66 6.24
C ALA A 102 -8.02 -1.26 7.29
N GLN A 103 -7.58 -1.05 8.53
CA GLN A 103 -8.47 -0.75 9.65
C GLN A 103 -9.24 0.57 9.49
N ASP A 104 -8.71 1.50 8.69
CA ASP A 104 -9.34 2.77 8.34
C ASP A 104 -10.39 2.66 7.21
N GLY A 105 -10.63 1.45 6.71
CA GLY A 105 -11.66 1.12 5.72
C GLY A 105 -11.20 1.16 4.28
N PHE A 106 -9.98 1.58 3.99
CA PHE A 106 -9.48 1.59 2.62
C PHE A 106 -9.05 0.19 2.15
N PRO A 107 -9.22 -0.11 0.85
CA PRO A 107 -8.81 -1.38 0.27
C PRO A 107 -7.29 -1.55 0.33
N VAL A 108 -6.86 -2.80 0.51
CA VAL A 108 -5.45 -3.19 0.44
C VAL A 108 -5.26 -4.15 -0.72
N TYR A 109 -4.36 -3.80 -1.63
CA TYR A 109 -3.99 -4.59 -2.80
C TYR A 109 -2.63 -5.28 -2.58
N GLY A 110 -2.34 -6.29 -3.41
CA GLY A 110 -0.99 -6.84 -3.55
C GLY A 110 0.01 -5.81 -4.11
N PRO A 111 1.24 -6.20 -4.46
CA PRO A 111 2.34 -5.25 -4.67
C PRO A 111 2.32 -4.51 -6.02
N ARG A 112 1.42 -4.81 -6.96
CA ARG A 112 1.44 -4.29 -8.33
C ARG A 112 0.33 -3.28 -8.59
N GLY A 113 0.71 -2.15 -9.17
CA GLY A 113 -0.18 -1.17 -9.78
C GLY A 113 -0.55 -1.54 -11.23
N ASN A 114 -1.10 -0.56 -11.97
CA ASN A 114 -1.58 -0.79 -13.34
C ASN A 114 -0.47 -1.31 -14.26
N GLY A 115 -0.80 -2.27 -15.13
CA GLY A 115 0.16 -2.91 -16.03
C GLY A 115 1.21 -3.80 -15.35
N GLY A 116 1.00 -4.20 -14.10
CA GLY A 116 1.91 -5.11 -13.38
C GLY A 116 3.15 -4.46 -12.77
N ILE A 117 3.19 -3.12 -12.76
CA ILE A 117 4.31 -2.34 -12.21
C ILE A 117 4.34 -2.51 -10.70
N MET A 118 5.50 -2.88 -10.15
CA MET A 118 5.69 -2.98 -8.70
C MET A 118 5.59 -1.59 -8.06
N MET A 119 4.72 -1.44 -7.09
CA MET A 119 4.54 -0.19 -6.34
C MET A 119 5.71 0.04 -5.40
N LYS A 120 6.20 1.28 -5.39
CA LYS A 120 7.26 1.80 -4.53
C LYS A 120 6.88 3.21 -4.11
N GLN A 121 7.46 3.74 -3.02
CA GLN A 121 7.19 5.14 -2.67
C GLN A 121 7.70 6.09 -3.77
N CYS A 122 6.99 7.20 -3.95
CA CYS A 122 7.38 8.22 -4.92
C CYS A 122 8.79 8.79 -4.68
N SER A 123 9.24 8.83 -3.42
CA SER A 123 10.62 9.17 -3.05
C SER A 123 11.67 8.27 -3.70
N PHE A 124 11.38 6.97 -3.89
CA PHE A 124 12.27 6.01 -4.54
C PHE A 124 12.19 6.05 -6.07
N THR A 125 11.01 6.34 -6.64
CA THR A 125 10.84 6.39 -8.11
C THR A 125 11.28 7.73 -8.72
N GLY A 126 11.69 8.70 -7.91
CA GLY A 126 11.92 10.06 -8.37
C GLY A 126 10.62 10.79 -8.73
N ASN A 127 9.50 10.40 -8.09
CA ASN A 127 8.14 10.85 -8.33
C ASN A 127 7.62 10.50 -9.73
N VAL A 128 8.02 9.33 -10.24
CA VAL A 128 7.49 8.76 -11.48
C VAL A 128 6.36 7.79 -11.11
N GLU A 129 5.18 8.06 -11.65
CA GLU A 129 3.97 7.26 -11.45
C GLU A 129 3.98 5.95 -12.26
N PRO A 130 3.30 4.88 -11.79
CA PRO A 130 2.57 4.81 -10.53
C PRO A 130 3.50 4.63 -9.31
N CYS A 131 3.31 5.41 -8.25
CA CYS A 131 4.04 5.31 -6.99
C CYS A 131 3.12 5.59 -5.79
N VAL A 132 3.48 5.12 -4.59
CA VAL A 132 2.70 5.36 -3.36
C VAL A 132 3.24 6.54 -2.56
N ASP A 133 2.38 7.10 -1.72
CA ASP A 133 2.70 8.17 -0.78
C ASP A 133 3.50 7.67 0.44
N GLU A 134 3.77 8.57 1.39
CA GLU A 134 4.52 8.26 2.61
C GLU A 134 3.84 7.20 3.51
N CYS A 135 2.52 7.05 3.42
CA CYS A 135 1.79 6.03 4.15
C CYS A 135 1.80 4.66 3.46
N GLY A 136 2.26 4.58 2.20
CA GLY A 136 2.22 3.35 1.41
C GLY A 136 0.90 3.17 0.64
N GLY A 137 0.16 4.25 0.39
CA GLY A 137 -1.05 4.19 -0.44
C GLY A 137 -1.04 5.14 -1.64
N TYR A 138 -2.04 4.98 -2.49
CA TYR A 138 -2.20 5.71 -3.74
C TYR A 138 -3.53 6.46 -3.76
N TYR A 139 -3.46 7.79 -3.83
CA TYR A 139 -4.60 8.65 -4.10
C TYR A 139 -4.74 8.87 -5.61
N GLY A 140 -5.87 8.50 -6.19
CA GLY A 140 -6.08 8.67 -7.62
C GLY A 140 -7.12 7.71 -8.18
N ASP A 141 -7.59 7.99 -9.39
CA ASP A 141 -8.42 7.05 -10.13
C ASP A 141 -7.53 6.00 -10.80
N ILE A 142 -7.97 4.75 -10.77
CA ILE A 142 -7.32 3.64 -11.45
C ILE A 142 -8.40 2.83 -12.16
N ASP A 143 -8.03 2.18 -13.26
CA ASP A 143 -8.94 1.37 -14.08
C ASP A 143 -9.32 0.03 -13.39
N LEU A 144 -9.67 0.07 -12.10
CA LEU A 144 -10.17 -1.08 -11.32
C LEU A 144 -11.68 -1.06 -11.09
N GLU A 145 -12.36 0.06 -11.38
CA GLU A 145 -13.79 0.24 -11.11
C GLU A 145 -14.18 -0.12 -9.65
N ASP A 146 -13.24 0.01 -8.70
CA ASP A 146 -13.45 -0.33 -7.28
C ASP A 146 -14.22 0.74 -6.51
N GLY A 147 -14.32 1.94 -7.09
CA GLY A 147 -15.03 3.09 -6.54
C GLY A 147 -14.31 3.76 -5.37
N TYR A 148 -13.05 3.42 -5.06
CA TYR A 148 -12.27 4.05 -4.00
C TYR A 148 -11.35 5.14 -4.56
N VAL A 149 -11.19 6.24 -3.81
CA VAL A 149 -10.28 7.35 -4.16
C VAL A 149 -8.87 7.16 -3.59
N TYR A 150 -8.72 6.27 -2.62
CA TYR A 150 -7.45 5.92 -2.00
C TYR A 150 -7.35 4.41 -1.75
N ARG A 151 -6.14 3.85 -1.80
CA ARG A 151 -5.88 2.43 -1.54
C ARG A 151 -4.47 2.19 -1.02
N TYR A 152 -4.27 1.15 -0.23
CA TYR A 152 -2.92 0.72 0.18
C TYR A 152 -2.42 -0.42 -0.68
N TYR A 153 -1.09 -0.57 -0.73
CA TYR A 153 -0.43 -1.70 -1.36
C TYR A 153 0.45 -2.40 -0.32
N ILE A 154 0.38 -3.73 -0.28
CA ILE A 154 1.42 -4.51 0.40
C ILE A 154 2.57 -4.64 -0.60
N MET A 155 3.61 -3.84 -0.42
CA MET A 155 4.75 -3.74 -1.34
C MET A 155 5.83 -4.78 -1.02
N GLY A 156 6.65 -5.10 -2.01
CA GLY A 156 7.73 -6.08 -1.88
C GLY A 156 7.71 -7.12 -2.97
N GLU A 157 8.83 -7.79 -3.19
CA GLU A 157 8.87 -8.99 -4.01
C GLU A 157 8.30 -10.19 -3.23
N HIS A 158 7.79 -11.17 -3.98
CA HIS A 158 7.23 -12.38 -3.39
C HIS A 158 7.42 -13.57 -4.34
N SER A 159 7.39 -14.77 -3.77
CA SER A 159 7.32 -16.01 -4.55
C SER A 159 5.94 -16.19 -5.16
N GLY A 160 5.81 -17.13 -6.10
CA GLY A 160 4.52 -17.47 -6.72
C GLY A 160 3.51 -18.12 -5.78
N GLY A 161 3.84 -18.34 -4.50
CA GLY A 161 2.97 -19.00 -3.52
C GLY A 161 2.78 -20.50 -3.77
N THR A 162 3.67 -21.12 -4.55
CA THR A 162 3.61 -22.54 -4.96
C THR A 162 4.86 -23.33 -4.57
N SER A 163 5.82 -22.70 -3.89
CA SER A 163 7.11 -23.32 -3.52
C SER A 163 7.27 -23.35 -2.01
N CYS A 164 7.87 -24.41 -1.47
CA CYS A 164 8.28 -24.51 -0.06
C CYS A 164 9.51 -23.66 0.29
N ALA A 165 10.07 -22.91 -0.67
CA ALA A 165 11.15 -21.98 -0.38
C ALA A 165 10.57 -20.79 0.37
N THR A 166 11.10 -20.53 1.56
CA THR A 166 10.94 -19.25 2.23
C THR A 166 11.51 -18.17 1.30
N PRO A 167 10.71 -17.20 0.86
CA PRO A 167 11.22 -16.12 0.02
C PRO A 167 12.32 -15.41 0.82
N GLU A 168 13.45 -15.07 0.20
CA GLU A 168 14.46 -14.26 0.89
C GLU A 168 13.97 -12.81 0.96
N PRO A 169 13.60 -12.26 2.13
CA PRO A 169 13.24 -10.85 2.25
C PRO A 169 14.47 -9.93 2.22
N TYR A 170 15.69 -10.46 1.99
CA TYR A 170 16.98 -9.85 2.38
C TYR A 170 17.82 -9.25 1.25
N GLY A 171 17.29 -9.12 0.03
CA GLY A 171 18.04 -8.47 -1.06
C GLY A 171 18.20 -6.96 -0.86
N GLU A 172 19.25 -6.35 -1.45
CA GLU A 172 19.37 -4.87 -1.51
C GLU A 172 18.15 -4.22 -2.18
N SER A 173 17.43 -4.96 -3.04
CA SER A 173 16.16 -4.53 -3.64
C SER A 173 15.02 -4.36 -2.64
N SER A 174 15.09 -4.96 -1.45
CA SER A 174 14.04 -4.87 -0.42
C SER A 174 13.88 -3.44 0.14
N ALA A 175 14.98 -2.67 0.22
CA ALA A 175 14.92 -1.29 0.71
C ALA A 175 14.03 -0.40 -0.17
N ASP A 176 13.96 -0.66 -1.48
CA ASP A 176 13.13 0.09 -2.42
C ASP A 176 11.62 -0.07 -2.17
N TYR A 177 11.21 -1.13 -1.47
CA TYR A 177 9.81 -1.46 -1.21
C TYR A 177 9.37 -1.05 0.20
N PHE A 178 10.26 -0.43 0.98
CA PHE A 178 9.87 0.20 2.23
C PHE A 178 8.65 1.12 2.00
N PRO A 179 7.60 1.06 2.86
CA PRO A 179 7.50 0.31 4.12
C PRO A 179 6.92 -1.11 4.10
N PHE A 180 6.68 -1.73 2.94
CA PHE A 180 6.00 -3.02 2.77
C PHE A 180 4.53 -3.04 3.19
N THR A 181 4.19 -2.61 4.40
CA THR A 181 2.81 -2.39 4.85
C THR A 181 2.62 -0.92 5.28
N PRO A 182 1.37 -0.43 5.42
CA PRO A 182 1.16 0.99 5.69
C PRO A 182 1.91 1.53 6.92
N LEU A 183 2.55 2.69 6.77
CA LEU A 183 3.17 3.44 7.88
C LEU A 183 2.22 4.41 8.58
N CYS A 184 1.12 4.73 7.93
CA CYS A 184 0.08 5.55 8.50
C CYS A 184 -1.26 5.27 7.84
N PHE A 185 -2.34 5.66 8.53
CA PHE A 185 -3.66 5.70 7.94
C PHE A 185 -4.01 7.11 7.45
N LYS A 186 -4.45 7.23 6.20
CA LYS A 186 -5.10 8.41 5.62
C LYS A 186 -6.61 8.45 5.89
N GLY A 187 -7.18 7.35 6.40
CA GLY A 187 -8.58 7.33 6.78
C GLY A 187 -8.83 7.84 8.19
N CYS A 188 -10.03 8.39 8.39
CA CYS A 188 -10.53 8.81 9.69
C CYS A 188 -11.82 8.06 10.02
N CYS A 189 -12.19 8.02 11.31
CA CYS A 189 -13.39 7.34 11.74
C CYS A 189 -14.64 8.21 11.50
N PRO A 190 -15.61 7.75 10.68
CA PRO A 190 -16.82 8.52 10.40
C PRO A 190 -17.70 8.69 11.64
N ASP A 191 -18.49 9.77 11.66
CA ASP A 191 -19.42 10.05 12.75
C ASP A 191 -20.45 8.92 12.93
N GLY A 192 -20.58 8.42 14.16
CA GLY A 192 -21.52 7.35 14.50
C GLY A 192 -21.03 5.93 14.20
N GLU A 193 -19.85 5.80 13.58
CA GLU A 193 -19.22 4.51 13.35
C GLU A 193 -18.27 4.12 14.50
N SER A 194 -17.94 2.83 14.56
CA SER A 194 -16.88 2.31 15.44
C SER A 194 -15.71 1.84 14.58
N CYS A 195 -14.55 2.47 14.77
CA CYS A 195 -13.32 2.10 14.08
C CYS A 195 -12.34 1.58 15.13
N SER A 196 -12.33 0.27 15.34
CA SER A 196 -11.60 -0.36 16.44
C SER A 196 -10.85 -1.59 15.95
N GLY A 197 -9.67 -1.86 16.50
CA GLY A 197 -8.85 -2.98 16.06
C GLY A 197 -7.40 -2.80 16.42
N GLY A 198 -6.73 -3.90 16.77
CA GLY A 198 -5.31 -3.85 17.11
C GLY A 198 -4.98 -2.85 18.22
N ASN A 199 -3.82 -2.20 18.10
CA ASN A 199 -3.33 -1.19 19.04
C ASN A 199 -3.43 0.25 18.50
N VAL A 200 -4.02 0.45 17.32
CA VAL A 200 -4.03 1.73 16.62
C VAL A 200 -5.34 2.47 16.91
N ASN A 201 -5.23 3.72 17.33
CA ASN A 201 -6.36 4.63 17.43
C ASN A 201 -6.56 5.34 16.09
N ILE A 202 -7.74 5.21 15.48
CA ILE A 202 -8.13 5.98 14.30
C ILE A 202 -8.94 7.16 14.78
N ASP A 203 -8.42 8.36 14.55
CA ASP A 203 -9.07 9.59 15.00
C ASP A 203 -10.39 9.83 14.26
N SER A 204 -11.32 10.50 14.94
CA SER A 204 -12.57 10.96 14.32
C SER A 204 -12.29 11.90 13.16
N CYS A 205 -13.16 11.85 12.15
CA CYS A 205 -13.06 12.73 11.00
C CYS A 205 -13.20 14.20 11.36
N THR A 206 -12.38 15.04 10.73
CA THR A 206 -12.53 16.49 10.81
C THR A 206 -13.46 17.00 9.71
N ASN A 207 -13.69 18.32 9.70
CA ASN A 207 -14.46 18.97 8.64
C ASN A 207 -13.75 18.98 7.27
N SER A 208 -12.44 18.67 7.19
CA SER A 208 -11.74 18.53 5.91
C SER A 208 -11.81 17.14 5.30
N ALA A 209 -12.27 16.14 6.07
CA ALA A 209 -12.44 14.79 5.55
C ALA A 209 -13.44 14.79 4.40
N VAL A 210 -13.16 14.00 3.37
CA VAL A 210 -14.02 13.78 2.21
C VAL A 210 -14.40 12.31 2.10
N ASP A 211 -15.37 11.98 1.26
CA ASP A 211 -15.67 10.58 0.98
C ASP A 211 -14.45 9.89 0.37
N GLY A 212 -14.07 8.74 0.94
CA GLY A 212 -13.01 7.88 0.44
C GLY A 212 -13.43 7.07 -0.81
N TYR A 213 -14.61 7.36 -1.34
CA TYR A 213 -15.26 6.57 -2.37
C TYR A 213 -16.07 7.48 -3.31
N THR A 214 -16.37 6.96 -4.49
CA THR A 214 -17.17 7.62 -5.53
C THR A 214 -18.66 7.56 -5.20
N THR A 215 -19.46 8.48 -5.75
CA THR A 215 -20.92 8.51 -5.50
C THR A 215 -21.67 7.23 -5.93
N SER A 216 -21.11 6.45 -6.85
CA SER A 216 -21.67 5.16 -7.31
C SER A 216 -21.20 3.96 -6.48
N PHE A 217 -20.29 4.16 -5.53
CA PHE A 217 -19.75 3.10 -4.71
C PHE A 217 -20.83 2.45 -3.85
N SER A 218 -20.79 1.12 -3.79
CA SER A 218 -21.59 0.32 -2.87
C SER A 218 -20.74 -0.83 -2.33
N PRO A 219 -20.60 -0.98 -1.00
CA PRO A 219 -19.77 -2.01 -0.42
C PRO A 219 -20.35 -3.38 -0.77
N THR A 220 -19.51 -4.23 -1.36
CA THR A 220 -19.88 -5.58 -1.78
C THR A 220 -19.06 -6.60 -1.01
N VAL A 221 -19.73 -7.64 -0.50
CA VAL A 221 -19.05 -8.77 0.14
C VAL A 221 -18.30 -9.55 -0.93
N LYS A 222 -16.97 -9.51 -0.90
CA LYS A 222 -16.12 -10.41 -1.69
C LYS A 222 -15.97 -11.74 -0.97
N TYR A 223 -15.99 -12.84 -1.73
CA TYR A 223 -15.79 -14.21 -1.23
C TYR A 223 -16.74 -14.58 -0.08
N ALA A 224 -18.04 -14.34 -0.25
CA ALA A 224 -19.04 -14.64 0.78
C ALA A 224 -19.08 -16.12 1.24
N ALA A 225 -18.64 -17.04 0.38
CA ALA A 225 -18.51 -18.46 0.68
C ALA A 225 -17.11 -18.85 1.23
N GLY A 226 -16.23 -17.88 1.45
CA GLY A 226 -14.81 -18.07 1.69
C GLY A 226 -14.01 -18.19 0.39
N LEU A 227 -12.69 -18.04 0.52
CA LEU A 227 -11.77 -18.39 -0.56
C LEU A 227 -11.67 -19.91 -0.69
N PRO A 228 -11.45 -20.43 -1.90
CA PRO A 228 -11.06 -21.83 -2.08
C PRO A 228 -9.85 -22.16 -1.22
N ILE A 229 -9.83 -23.36 -0.64
CA ILE A 229 -8.65 -23.86 0.05
C ILE A 229 -7.49 -23.80 -0.93
N ASN A 230 -6.35 -23.28 -0.47
CA ASN A 230 -5.13 -23.41 -1.25
C ASN A 230 -4.78 -24.91 -1.28
N GLU A 231 -5.17 -25.62 -2.34
CA GLU A 231 -4.86 -27.05 -2.53
C GLU A 231 -3.40 -27.28 -2.91
N CYS A 232 -2.61 -26.20 -2.96
CA CYS A 232 -1.20 -26.20 -3.21
C CYS A 232 -0.36 -25.90 -1.96
N PRO A 233 -0.62 -26.50 -0.78
CA PRO A 233 0.48 -26.65 0.15
C PRO A 233 1.33 -27.72 -0.53
N GLY A 234 2.42 -27.33 -1.19
CA GLY A 234 3.48 -28.30 -1.44
C GLY A 234 3.62 -29.08 -0.14
N THR A 235 3.60 -30.42 -0.19
CA THR A 235 3.92 -31.18 1.01
C THR A 235 5.36 -30.82 1.31
N CYS A 236 5.56 -29.78 2.11
CA CYS A 236 6.83 -29.32 2.62
C CYS A 236 7.21 -30.29 3.73
N ASP A 237 7.22 -31.58 3.39
CA ASP A 237 7.95 -32.57 4.14
C ASP A 237 9.41 -32.21 3.93
N THR A 238 10.14 -32.13 5.04
CA THR A 238 11.53 -31.65 5.18
C THR A 238 12.58 -32.34 4.29
N SER A 239 12.16 -33.21 3.36
CA SER A 239 13.00 -34.01 2.48
C SER A 239 12.83 -33.72 0.98
N ASP A 240 11.87 -32.90 0.55
CA ASP A 240 11.68 -32.65 -0.89
C ASP A 240 11.65 -31.15 -1.24
N SER A 241 12.63 -30.73 -2.04
CA SER A 241 12.77 -29.37 -2.58
C SER A 241 12.16 -29.27 -3.99
N SER A 242 11.34 -30.25 -4.38
CA SER A 242 10.73 -30.28 -5.70
C SER A 242 9.51 -29.37 -5.78
N THR A 243 9.49 -28.55 -6.83
CA THR A 243 8.30 -27.81 -7.28
C THR A 243 7.26 -28.83 -7.76
N ASP A 244 6.15 -28.98 -7.04
CA ASP A 244 5.09 -29.89 -7.48
C ASP A 244 4.29 -29.28 -8.64
N GLU A 245 4.58 -29.74 -9.86
CA GLU A 245 3.92 -29.32 -11.10
C GLU A 245 2.41 -29.67 -11.13
N THR A 246 1.94 -30.56 -10.23
CA THR A 246 0.54 -31.02 -10.20
C THR A 246 -0.44 -29.98 -9.65
N CYS A 247 0.07 -28.93 -9.04
CA CYS A 247 -0.72 -27.81 -8.50
C CYS A 247 -1.49 -27.02 -9.57
N TYR A 248 -1.04 -27.02 -10.83
CA TYR A 248 -1.64 -26.25 -11.91
C TYR A 248 -3.02 -26.76 -12.38
N SER A 249 -3.39 -28.02 -12.11
CA SER A 249 -4.60 -28.61 -12.70
C SER A 249 -5.91 -28.37 -11.92
N ASN A 250 -5.86 -28.09 -10.62
CA ASN A 250 -7.09 -27.97 -9.81
C ASN A 250 -7.66 -26.55 -9.75
N LEU A 251 -6.83 -25.50 -9.85
CA LEU A 251 -7.32 -24.11 -9.87
C LEU A 251 -8.11 -23.76 -11.14
N ALA A 252 -7.79 -24.41 -12.26
CA ALA A 252 -8.49 -24.24 -13.54
C ALA A 252 -9.92 -24.80 -13.54
N SER A 253 -10.32 -25.52 -12.48
CA SER A 253 -11.65 -26.13 -12.34
C SER A 253 -12.65 -25.25 -11.59
N SER A 254 -12.20 -24.17 -10.93
CA SER A 254 -13.09 -23.17 -10.35
C SER A 254 -13.49 -22.16 -11.43
N PRO A 255 -14.78 -21.87 -11.63
CA PRO A 255 -15.17 -20.90 -12.65
C PRO A 255 -14.52 -19.55 -12.34
N PRO A 256 -13.97 -18.84 -13.35
CA PRO A 256 -13.53 -17.47 -13.14
C PRO A 256 -14.71 -16.66 -12.61
N SER A 257 -14.44 -15.74 -11.68
CA SER A 257 -15.40 -14.69 -11.34
C SER A 257 -15.92 -14.09 -12.66
N PRO A 258 -17.24 -13.90 -12.80
CA PRO A 258 -17.79 -13.37 -14.03
C PRO A 258 -17.11 -12.03 -14.35
N PRO A 259 -16.72 -11.77 -15.61
CA PRO A 259 -16.25 -10.46 -15.99
C PRO A 259 -17.33 -9.42 -15.62
N PRO A 260 -16.94 -8.18 -15.28
CA PRO A 260 -17.91 -7.10 -15.12
C PRO A 260 -18.81 -7.05 -16.37
N PRO A 261 -20.11 -6.77 -16.22
CA PRO A 261 -21.03 -6.79 -17.33
C PRO A 261 -20.53 -5.86 -18.43
N ASP A 262 -20.28 -6.45 -19.60
CA ASP A 262 -19.82 -5.83 -20.83
C ASP A 262 -20.56 -4.49 -21.05
N SER A 263 -19.89 -3.38 -20.74
CA SER A 263 -20.37 -2.06 -21.09
C SER A 263 -20.22 -1.94 -22.59
N SER A 264 -21.33 -2.18 -23.29
CA SER A 264 -21.44 -1.94 -24.73
C SER A 264 -20.79 -0.60 -25.07
N PRO A 265 -19.97 -0.50 -26.14
CA PRO A 265 -19.28 0.73 -26.46
C PRO A 265 -20.30 1.88 -26.55
N PRO A 266 -20.01 3.04 -25.95
CA PRO A 266 -20.94 4.17 -25.95
C PRO A 266 -21.31 4.50 -27.40
N SER A 267 -22.61 4.63 -27.65
CA SER A 267 -23.09 5.12 -28.93
C SER A 267 -22.42 6.45 -29.25
N PRO A 268 -22.00 6.70 -30.50
CA PRO A 268 -21.36 7.95 -30.86
C PRO A 268 -22.27 9.13 -30.47
N PRO A 269 -21.71 10.22 -29.92
CA PRO A 269 -22.50 11.35 -29.47
C PRO A 269 -23.33 11.90 -30.64
N SER A 270 -24.62 12.12 -30.38
CA SER A 270 -25.50 12.83 -31.30
C SER A 270 -24.88 14.20 -31.65
N PRO A 271 -24.90 14.62 -32.92
CA PRO A 271 -24.34 15.90 -33.31
C PRO A 271 -25.06 17.04 -32.58
N PRO A 272 -24.34 18.09 -32.14
CA PRO A 272 -24.95 19.23 -31.47
C PRO A 272 -25.96 19.92 -32.40
N PRO A 273 -27.06 20.48 -31.85
CA PRO A 273 -27.99 21.26 -32.64
C PRO A 273 -27.28 22.45 -33.29
N PRO A 274 -27.67 22.87 -34.51
CA PRO A 274 -27.01 23.97 -35.21
C PRO A 274 -27.18 25.27 -34.42
N ASP A 275 -26.04 25.86 -34.06
CA ASP A 275 -25.99 27.10 -33.30
C ASP A 275 -26.42 28.27 -34.19
N SER A 276 -27.59 28.83 -33.91
CA SER A 276 -28.09 30.02 -34.56
C SER A 276 -27.71 31.26 -33.75
N SER A 277 -26.46 31.71 -33.87
CA SER A 277 -26.17 33.14 -33.68
C SER A 277 -24.88 33.54 -34.39
N SER A 278 -25.00 34.65 -35.11
CA SER A 278 -24.02 35.18 -36.03
C SER A 278 -23.11 36.21 -35.37
N ALA A 279 -21.90 36.32 -35.95
CA ALA A 279 -20.98 37.45 -36.01
C ALA A 279 -19.81 37.50 -35.00
N PRO A 280 -18.55 37.54 -35.50
CA PRO A 280 -17.35 37.74 -34.67
C PRO A 280 -17.10 39.23 -34.40
N PRO A 281 -16.59 39.61 -33.21
CA PRO A 281 -16.09 40.97 -32.97
C PRO A 281 -14.68 41.15 -33.57
N PRO A 282 -14.30 42.39 -33.93
CA PRO A 282 -13.06 42.69 -34.63
C PRO A 282 -11.82 42.64 -33.74
N ASP A 283 -10.72 42.25 -34.38
CA ASP A 283 -9.35 42.20 -33.91
C ASP A 283 -8.84 43.58 -33.44
N SER A 284 -8.23 43.62 -32.26
CA SER A 284 -7.51 44.79 -31.77
C SER A 284 -6.32 44.36 -30.90
N SER A 285 -5.23 43.96 -31.55
CA SER A 285 -3.90 43.85 -30.95
C SER A 285 -3.10 45.14 -31.13
N PRO A 286 -2.49 45.70 -30.07
CA PRO A 286 -1.35 46.62 -30.19
C PRO A 286 -0.01 45.96 -29.81
N PRO A 287 1.12 46.53 -30.25
CA PRO A 287 2.38 45.81 -30.49
C PRO A 287 3.30 45.68 -29.26
N SER A 288 4.10 44.61 -29.26
CA SER A 288 5.22 44.40 -28.32
C SER A 288 6.41 45.34 -28.61
N PRO A 289 7.09 45.85 -27.57
CA PRO A 289 8.44 46.42 -27.69
C PRO A 289 9.53 45.55 -27.00
N PRO A 290 10.82 45.83 -27.25
CA PRO A 290 11.79 44.81 -27.67
C PRO A 290 12.70 44.25 -26.56
N SER A 291 13.30 43.10 -26.90
CA SER A 291 14.37 42.42 -26.16
C SER A 291 15.63 43.27 -26.01
N SER A 292 16.22 43.24 -24.81
CA SER A 292 17.61 43.64 -24.58
C SER A 292 18.25 42.70 -23.56
N HIS A 293 19.15 41.83 -24.05
CA HIS A 293 20.22 41.24 -23.25
C HIS A 293 21.19 42.32 -22.78
N PRO A 294 21.82 42.14 -21.61
CA PRO A 294 23.26 41.91 -21.65
C PRO A 294 23.72 40.77 -20.75
N GLY A 295 24.70 40.02 -21.24
CA GLY A 295 25.35 38.95 -20.50
C GLY A 295 26.13 39.47 -19.29
N LEU A 296 26.23 38.63 -18.26
CA LEU A 296 27.18 38.82 -17.18
C LEU A 296 27.91 37.51 -16.88
N SER A 297 29.23 37.67 -16.95
CA SER A 297 30.30 36.73 -16.74
C SER A 297 30.30 36.17 -15.33
N ALA A 298 30.71 34.90 -15.21
CA ALA A 298 31.01 34.24 -13.96
C ALA A 298 32.05 35.02 -13.13
N VAL A 299 31.74 35.23 -11.85
CA VAL A 299 32.73 35.50 -10.81
C VAL A 299 32.47 34.52 -9.68
N ARG A 300 33.48 33.68 -9.46
CA ARG A 300 33.57 32.63 -8.46
C ARG A 300 34.07 33.28 -7.17
N THR A 301 33.25 33.28 -6.12
CA THR A 301 33.70 33.67 -4.78
C THR A 301 33.38 32.53 -3.82
N THR A 302 34.45 31.85 -3.41
CA THR A 302 34.52 30.91 -2.31
C THR A 302 34.29 31.63 -0.99
N LEU A 303 33.27 31.22 -0.23
CA LEU A 303 33.11 31.58 1.18
C LEU A 303 33.37 30.32 2.01
N ASP A 304 34.51 30.33 2.70
CA ASP A 304 34.88 29.38 3.75
C ASP A 304 33.90 29.50 4.92
N LEU A 305 33.29 28.37 5.30
CA LEU A 305 32.56 28.22 6.55
C LEU A 305 33.48 27.51 7.58
N PRO A 306 33.58 28.01 8.82
CA PRO A 306 34.38 27.37 9.85
C PRO A 306 33.71 26.09 10.42
N PRO A 307 34.51 25.13 10.94
CA PRO A 307 34.03 23.80 11.34
C PRO A 307 33.20 23.79 12.64
N PRO A 308 32.32 22.79 12.83
CA PRO A 308 31.45 22.69 14.01
C PRO A 308 32.20 22.26 15.28
N SER A 309 31.77 22.83 16.42
CA SER A 309 32.25 22.53 17.77
C SER A 309 31.73 21.18 18.31
N PRO A 310 32.49 20.49 19.19
CA PRO A 310 32.14 19.16 19.70
C PRO A 310 31.07 19.19 20.81
N PRO A 311 30.32 18.07 21.01
CA PRO A 311 29.26 18.01 22.02
C PRO A 311 29.79 17.85 23.45
N LYS A 312 29.07 18.47 24.40
CA LYS A 312 29.27 18.31 25.85
C LYS A 312 28.41 17.15 26.38
N SER A 313 29.02 16.28 27.18
CA SER A 313 28.40 15.34 28.14
C SER A 313 28.72 15.80 29.58
N PRO A 314 28.23 15.18 30.68
CA PRO A 314 26.92 14.61 31.07
C PRO A 314 26.44 15.26 32.42
N PRO A 315 25.58 14.68 33.30
CA PRO A 315 25.87 13.47 34.08
C PRO A 315 24.68 12.47 34.22
N GLY A 316 25.00 11.21 34.55
CA GLY A 316 24.04 10.11 34.66
C GLY A 316 23.27 10.00 35.97
N LEU A 317 22.26 9.12 35.98
CA LEU A 317 21.72 8.48 37.19
C LEU A 317 20.97 7.17 36.85
N VAL A 318 21.58 6.05 37.30
CA VAL A 318 21.05 4.83 37.94
C VAL A 318 19.63 4.30 37.62
N VAL A 319 19.62 3.13 36.96
CA VAL A 319 18.92 1.83 37.24
C VAL A 319 17.54 1.84 37.92
N LEU A 320 16.56 1.19 37.26
CA LEU A 320 15.66 0.21 37.88
C LEU A 320 15.16 -0.81 36.83
N ARG A 321 15.38 -2.09 37.15
CA ARG A 321 14.83 -3.29 36.51
C ARG A 321 13.36 -3.45 36.88
N ASP A 322 12.56 -4.05 36.00
CA ASP A 322 11.49 -5.04 36.25
C ASP A 322 10.86 -5.37 34.87
N HIS A 323 11.13 -6.54 34.27
CA HIS A 323 10.39 -7.80 34.35
C HIS A 323 8.96 -7.78 33.73
N LEU A 324 8.84 -8.60 32.67
CA LEU A 324 7.66 -9.08 31.92
C LEU A 324 7.23 -8.25 30.71
#